data_AF-A0A1M4X6Q8-F1
#
_entry.id   AF-A0A1M4X6Q8-F1
#
_cell.length_a   1.000
_cell.length_b   1.000
_cell.length_c   1.000
_cell.angle_alpha   90.00
_cell.angle_beta   90.00
_cell.angle_gamma   90.00
#
_symmetry.space_group_name_H-M   'P 1'
#
loop_
_entity.id
_entity.type
_entity.pdbx_description
1 polymer ?
#
loop_
_entity_poly.entity_id
_entity_poly.type
_entity_poly.pdbx_seq_one_letter_code
_entity_poly.pdbx_strand_id
1 'polypeptide(L)'
;MTNKIEVLEVFNLSNKIIFVVKFEGDKYLINDKYQNFENNLAFILKGVGMENNPNSESKSILVEILNENYSLEDFKDKIFIKKD
;
A
#
# COMPACT_ATOMS: atom_id res chain seq x y z
N MET A 1 17.39 2.15 -6.55
CA MET A 1 16.49 1.00 -6.32
C MET A 1 15.06 1.44 -6.61
N THR A 2 14.20 0.55 -7.10
CA THR A 2 12.78 0.86 -7.29
C THR A 2 12.03 0.56 -5.99
N ASN A 3 11.30 1.55 -5.46
CA ASN A 3 10.50 1.35 -4.25
C ASN A 3 9.32 0.41 -4.52
N LYS A 4 9.11 -0.54 -3.61
CA LYS A 4 8.01 -1.50 -3.68
C LYS A 4 7.26 -1.56 -2.35
N ILE A 5 6.01 -1.97 -2.45
CA ILE A 5 5.13 -2.25 -1.32
C ILE A 5 4.53 -3.63 -1.54
N GLU A 6 4.77 -4.55 -0.63
CA GLU A 6 4.05 -5.82 -0.54
C GLU A 6 2.89 -5.65 0.42
N VAL A 7 1.66 -5.93 -0.03
CA VAL A 7 0.45 -5.84 0.80
C VAL A 7 0.19 -7.18 1.45
N LEU A 8 0.17 -7.20 2.78
CA LEU A 8 -0.03 -8.39 3.61
C LEU A 8 -1.49 -8.54 4.06
N GLU A 9 -2.12 -7.44 4.46
CA GLU A 9 -3.52 -7.43 4.90
C GLU A 9 -4.22 -6.15 4.44
N VAL A 10 -5.55 -6.24 4.30
CA VAL A 10 -6.40 -5.17 3.78
C VAL A 10 -7.57 -4.95 4.73
N PHE A 11 -7.80 -3.72 5.16
CA PHE A 11 -8.88 -3.37 6.07
C PHE A 11 -9.72 -2.21 5.54
N ASN A 12 -11.03 -2.31 5.71
CA ASN A 12 -11.96 -1.22 5.48
C ASN A 12 -12.49 -0.67 6.81
N LEU A 13 -12.10 0.55 7.14
CA LEU A 13 -12.58 1.29 8.30
C LEU A 13 -13.59 2.35 7.86
N SER A 14 -14.78 1.89 7.45
CA SER A 14 -15.95 2.69 6.99
C SER A 14 -15.72 3.59 5.77
N ASN A 15 -14.77 4.52 5.86
CA ASN A 15 -14.39 5.47 4.81
C ASN A 15 -12.87 5.53 4.55
N LYS A 16 -12.10 4.67 5.23
CA LYS A 16 -10.64 4.61 5.11
C LYS A 16 -10.22 3.20 4.78
N ILE A 17 -9.34 3.07 3.80
CA ILE A 17 -8.75 1.80 3.44
C ILE A 17 -7.34 1.77 4.01
N ILE A 18 -7.06 0.76 4.82
CA ILE A 18 -5.76 0.55 5.46
C ILE A 18 -5.14 -0.72 4.91
N PHE A 19 -3.90 -0.63 4.45
CA PHE A 19 -3.10 -1.81 4.11
C PHE A 19 -2.07 -2.03 5.20
N VAL A 20 -1.84 -3.28 5.61
CA VAL A 20 -0.62 -3.66 6.32
C VAL A 20 0.37 -4.12 5.28
N VAL A 21 1.55 -3.51 5.26
CA VAL A 21 2.50 -3.65 4.17
C VAL A 21 3.92 -3.87 4.65
N LYS A 22 4.72 -4.51 3.81
CA LYS A 22 6.18 -4.51 3.90
C LYS A 22 6.75 -3.56 2.84
N PHE A 23 7.67 -2.71 3.28
CA PHE A 23 8.32 -1.70 2.44
C PHE A 23 9.70 -2.19 1.96
N GLU A 24 9.96 -2.15 0.66
CA GLU A 24 11.29 -2.42 0.07
C GLU A 24 11.81 -1.23 -0.75
N GLY A 25 12.90 -0.57 -0.30
CA GLY A 25 13.42 0.64 -0.92
C GLY A 25 13.76 1.76 0.07
N ASP A 26 14.22 2.89 -0.46
CA ASP A 26 14.95 3.91 0.33
C ASP A 26 14.04 4.98 0.94
N LYS A 27 12.97 5.39 0.24
CA LYS A 27 12.10 6.51 0.65
C LYS A 27 10.69 6.38 0.10
N TYR A 28 9.67 6.54 0.95
CA TYR A 28 8.26 6.59 0.57
C TYR A 28 7.70 7.94 0.99
N LEU A 29 7.01 8.60 0.07
CA LEU A 29 6.42 9.91 0.31
C LEU A 29 4.90 9.79 0.28
N ILE A 30 4.24 10.61 1.10
CA ILE A 30 2.80 10.80 0.99
C ILE A 30 2.51 11.34 -0.42
N ASN A 31 1.46 10.79 -1.02
CA ASN A 31 1.02 10.93 -2.40
C ASN A 31 1.84 10.16 -3.47
N ASP A 32 2.80 9.33 -3.08
CA ASP A 32 3.40 8.38 -4.02
C ASP A 32 2.33 7.41 -4.56
N LYS A 33 2.37 7.18 -5.88
CA LYS A 33 1.51 6.23 -6.57
C LYS A 33 2.20 4.87 -6.70
N TYR A 34 1.46 3.81 -6.44
CA TYR A 34 1.92 2.42 -6.53
C TYR A 34 1.01 1.64 -7.47
N GLN A 35 1.59 0.81 -8.33
CA GLN A 35 0.85 0.01 -9.31
C GLN A 35 1.32 -1.45 -9.32
N ASN A 36 0.36 -2.37 -9.35
CA ASN A 36 0.57 -3.77 -9.69
C ASN A 36 0.19 -3.97 -11.16
N PHE A 37 1.14 -4.43 -11.97
CA PHE A 37 0.96 -4.54 -13.43
C PHE A 37 0.16 -5.78 -13.85
N GLU A 38 0.22 -6.86 -13.07
CA GLU A 38 -0.45 -8.13 -13.41
C GLU A 38 -1.97 -7.99 -13.39
N ASN A 39 -2.50 -7.20 -12.45
CA ASN A 39 -3.94 -7.02 -12.25
C ASN A 39 -4.40 -5.58 -12.52
N ASN A 40 -3.51 -4.71 -13.00
CA ASN A 40 -3.77 -3.28 -13.22
C ASN A 40 -4.37 -2.55 -12.00
N LEU A 41 -3.95 -2.94 -10.80
CA LEU A 41 -4.37 -2.32 -9.54
C LEU A 41 -3.46 -1.15 -9.20
N ALA A 42 -4.01 -0.07 -8.68
CA ALA A 42 -3.25 1.11 -8.31
C ALA A 42 -3.84 1.84 -7.10
N PHE A 43 -2.96 2.39 -6.28
CA PHE A 43 -3.32 3.22 -5.14
C PHE A 43 -2.32 4.34 -4.90
N ILE A 44 -2.73 5.33 -4.11
CA ILE A 44 -1.89 6.42 -3.61
C ILE A 44 -1.68 6.24 -2.11
N LEU A 45 -0.43 6.35 -1.65
CA LEU A 45 -0.10 6.39 -0.23
C LEU A 45 -0.57 7.73 0.37
N LYS A 46 -1.44 7.71 1.38
CA LYS A 46 -1.98 8.93 2.03
C LYS A 46 -1.53 9.13 3.47
N GLY A 47 -1.09 8.07 4.13
CA GLY A 47 -0.59 8.15 5.49
C GLY A 47 0.16 6.89 5.88
N VAL A 48 1.09 7.02 6.82
CA VAL A 48 1.79 5.90 7.43
C VAL A 48 1.42 5.91 8.91
N GLY A 49 0.90 4.78 9.41
CA GLY A 49 0.58 4.61 10.82
C GLY A 49 1.84 4.67 11.67
N MET A 50 1.70 5.16 12.90
CA MET A 50 2.80 5.15 13.87
C MET A 50 3.13 3.71 14.26
N GLU A 51 4.42 3.35 14.20
CA GLU A 51 4.91 2.09 14.73
C GLU A 51 4.73 2.06 16.25
N ASN A 52 3.89 1.16 16.76
CA ASN A 52 3.94 0.80 18.17
C ASN A 52 5.14 -0.11 18.48
N ASN A 53 5.79 -0.68 17.45
CA ASN A 53 6.98 -1.51 17.56
C ASN A 53 8.00 -1.15 16.46
N PRO A 54 9.13 -0.49 16.79
CA PRO A 54 10.13 -0.06 15.82
C PRO A 54 10.87 -1.21 15.13
N ASN A 55 10.70 -2.45 15.63
CA ASN A 55 11.30 -3.65 15.05
C ASN A 55 10.34 -4.40 14.11
N SER A 56 9.13 -3.89 13.88
CA SER A 56 8.17 -4.52 12.97
C SER A 56 8.59 -4.26 11.51
N GLU A 57 8.80 -5.32 10.73
CA GLU A 57 9.04 -5.18 9.29
C GLU A 57 7.80 -4.69 8.52
N SER A 58 6.62 -4.78 9.14
CA SER A 58 5.35 -4.34 8.56
C SER A 58 4.85 -3.04 9.17
N LYS A 59 4.22 -2.21 8.31
CA LYS A 59 3.59 -0.93 8.68
C LYS A 59 2.16 -0.89 8.20
N SER A 60 1.29 -0.22 8.95
CA SER A 60 -0.04 0.13 8.45
C SER A 60 0.04 1.40 7.63
N ILE A 61 -0.59 1.44 6.45
CA ILE A 61 -0.67 2.62 5.60
C ILE A 61 -2.12 2.95 5.26
N LEU A 62 -2.44 4.23 5.25
CA LEU A 62 -3.67 4.74 4.68
C LEU A 62 -3.48 4.91 3.18
N VAL A 63 -4.44 4.43 2.40
CA VAL A 63 -4.38 4.50 0.94
C VAL A 63 -5.66 5.09 0.33
N GLU A 64 -5.50 5.64 -0.86
CA GLU A 64 -6.58 5.96 -1.79
C GLU A 64 -6.49 5.01 -3.00
N ILE A 65 -7.51 4.19 -3.23
CA ILE A 65 -7.56 3.28 -4.39
C ILE A 65 -7.99 4.05 -5.63
N LEU A 66 -7.28 3.85 -6.74
CA LEU A 66 -7.52 4.55 -8.00
C LEU A 66 -8.35 3.76 -9.00
N ASN A 67 -8.62 2.49 -8.74
CA ASN A 67 -9.45 1.63 -9.56
C ASN A 67 -10.93 1.99 -9.37
N GLU A 68 -11.70 2.07 -10.46
CA GLU A 68 -13.16 2.31 -10.38
C GLU A 68 -13.93 1.05 -9.93
N ASN A 69 -13.51 -0.11 -10.41
CA ASN A 69 -14.07 -1.41 -10.07
C ASN A 69 -12.98 -2.28 -9.45
N TYR A 70 -13.12 -2.61 -8.16
CA TYR A 70 -12.17 -3.45 -7.44
C TYR A 70 -12.84 -4.19 -6.28
N SER A 71 -12.27 -5.33 -5.89
CA SER A 71 -12.44 -5.91 -4.56
C SER A 71 -11.23 -5.55 -3.70
N LEU A 72 -11.43 -5.31 -2.40
CA LEU A 72 -10.30 -5.06 -1.48
C LEU A 72 -9.36 -6.26 -1.40
N GLU A 73 -9.90 -7.46 -1.46
CA GLU A 73 -9.12 -8.71 -1.45
C GLU A 73 -8.17 -8.82 -2.64
N ASP A 74 -8.44 -8.14 -3.76
CA ASP A 74 -7.57 -8.17 -4.95
C ASP A 74 -6.18 -7.57 -4.67
N PHE A 75 -6.07 -6.75 -3.62
CA PHE A 75 -4.83 -6.10 -3.22
C PHE A 75 -3.98 -6.97 -2.28
N LYS A 76 -4.55 -7.99 -1.63
CA LYS A 76 -3.84 -8.84 -0.68
C LYS A 76 -2.81 -9.72 -1.38
N ASP A 77 -1.66 -9.92 -0.75
CA ASP A 77 -0.54 -10.73 -1.25
C ASP A 77 -0.01 -10.27 -2.62
N LYS A 78 -0.12 -8.96 -2.89
CA LYS A 78 0.37 -8.34 -4.13
C LYS A 78 1.52 -7.40 -3.86
N ILE A 79 2.44 -7.37 -4.83
CA ILE A 79 3.54 -6.42 -4.89
C ILE A 79 3.16 -5.27 -5.80
N PHE A 80 3.31 -4.05 -5.29
CA PHE A 80 3.11 -2.82 -6.05
C PHE A 80 4.42 -2.06 -6.16
N ILE A 81 4.65 -1.49 -7.35
CA ILE A 81 5.88 -0.78 -7.69
C ILE A 81 5.57 0.71 -7.78
N LYS A 82 6.41 1.55 -7.17
CA LYS A 82 6.27 3.01 -7.26
C LYS A 82 6.29 3.44 -8.73
N LYS A 83 5.36 4.32 -9.08
CA LYS A 83 5.33 5.03 -10.35
C LYS A 83 5.87 6.44 -10.16
N ASP A 84 6.75 6.85 -11.07
CA ASP A 84 7.24 8.23 -11.20
C ASP A 84 6.14 9.15 -11.75
#